data_AF-A0A2N5PNW0-F1
#
_entry.id   AF-A0A2N5PNW0-F1
#
_cell.length_a   1.000
_cell.length_b   1.000
_cell.length_c   1.000
_cell.angle_alpha   90.00
_cell.angle_beta   90.00
_cell.angle_gamma   90.00
#
_symmetry.space_group_name_H-M   'P 1'
#
loop_
_entity.id
_entity.type
_entity.pdbx_description
1 polymer ?
#
loop_
_entity_poly.entity_id
_entity_poly.type
_entity_poly.pdbx_seq_one_letter_code
_entity_poly.pdbx_strand_id
1 'polypeptide(L)'
;MPEKKMKNIKRELIEQKLNLVVEKLMNLGGPENEDELKDGGEAIGFFKRDFGIAEWDWPQGVGLYGLLKMMKIQGNDDYKTFLHQWFKGNIADGLPSRNINTTTPLLTLAELNEQYQDKEFENLCLDWAKWLMNCIPRTKEGGFQHVTSANGDRQGVRLNESEMWIDTLFMTVLFLNKMGQKYQKQEWIDESIHQVLMHIKYLYDTHTGLFYHGWSFNRMDNFGGIFWCRGNSWFTLGILDYVDMFKGTLNAGVKTIIVDTYKAQVRKLKELQSKSGLWHTVLTDPDSYEEVSGSAAIVAGILKGIKMGILDDSYLECAWKGVQAILKNIDKDGTVLNVSGGTGMGYDADHYKNILIAPMAYGQSLTILALVEALQLAE
;
A
#
# COMPACT_ATOMS: atom_id res chain seq x y z
N MET A 1 24.79 -26.22 -12.30
CA MET A 1 23.58 -27.03 -12.53
C MET A 1 22.69 -26.25 -13.47
N PRO A 2 22.09 -26.88 -14.49
CA PRO A 2 21.54 -26.15 -15.62
C PRO A 2 20.35 -25.29 -15.17
N GLU A 3 20.41 -24.01 -15.56
CA GLU A 3 19.35 -23.03 -15.48
C GLU A 3 18.02 -23.66 -15.87
N LYS A 4 17.17 -23.97 -14.88
CA LYS A 4 15.73 -23.96 -15.12
C LYS A 4 15.39 -22.49 -15.33
N LYS A 5 15.60 -22.01 -16.55
CA LYS A 5 14.91 -20.81 -17.03
C LYS A 5 13.44 -21.09 -16.81
N MET A 6 12.85 -20.49 -15.77
CA MET A 6 11.41 -20.33 -15.72
C MET A 6 11.01 -19.84 -17.11
N LYS A 7 9.93 -20.37 -17.68
CA LYS A 7 9.39 -19.83 -18.93
C LYS A 7 9.24 -18.32 -18.72
N ASN A 8 10.14 -17.53 -19.31
CA ASN A 8 10.17 -16.09 -19.11
C ASN A 8 8.77 -15.61 -19.51
N ILE A 9 8.08 -14.97 -18.57
CA ILE A 9 6.84 -14.28 -18.89
C ILE A 9 7.25 -13.27 -19.95
N LYS A 10 6.65 -13.39 -21.14
CA LYS A 10 6.95 -12.46 -22.22
C LYS A 10 6.68 -11.04 -21.74
N ARG A 11 7.68 -10.17 -21.89
CA ARG A 11 7.57 -8.75 -21.58
C ARG A 11 6.29 -8.15 -22.20
N GLU A 12 5.98 -8.52 -23.44
CA GLU A 12 4.79 -8.04 -24.15
C GLU A 12 3.48 -8.41 -23.45
N LEU A 13 3.40 -9.57 -22.79
CA LEU A 13 2.20 -9.96 -22.03
C LEU A 13 2.02 -9.09 -20.79
N ILE A 14 3.12 -8.76 -20.11
CA ILE A 14 3.10 -7.87 -18.94
C ILE A 14 2.65 -6.48 -19.37
N GLU A 15 3.23 -5.94 -20.44
CA GLU A 15 2.86 -4.62 -20.99
C GLU A 15 1.39 -4.57 -21.41
N GLN A 16 0.91 -5.59 -22.14
CA GLN A 16 -0.49 -5.68 -22.56
C GLN A 16 -1.44 -5.69 -21.36
N LYS A 17 -1.18 -6.54 -20.36
CA LYS A 17 -2.04 -6.65 -19.18
C LYS A 17 -1.97 -5.41 -18.30
N LEU A 18 -0.79 -4.81 -18.17
CA LEU A 18 -0.60 -3.57 -17.43
C LEU A 18 -1.40 -2.41 -18.03
N ASN A 19 -1.38 -2.25 -19.36
CA ASN A 19 -2.18 -1.22 -20.03
C ASN A 19 -3.68 -1.41 -19.76
N LEU A 20 -4.20 -2.64 -19.83
CA LEU A 20 -5.60 -2.94 -19.50
C LEU A 20 -5.96 -2.55 -18.06
N VAL A 21 -5.10 -2.89 -17.09
CA VAL A 21 -5.35 -2.56 -15.67
C VAL A 21 -5.34 -1.05 -15.44
N VAL A 22 -4.45 -0.31 -16.11
CA VAL A 22 -4.39 1.14 -16.03
C VAL A 22 -5.63 1.78 -16.64
N GLU A 23 -6.02 1.38 -17.84
CA GLU A 23 -7.25 1.84 -18.50
C GLU A 23 -8.48 1.55 -17.62
N LYS A 24 -8.53 0.36 -17.01
CA LYS A 24 -9.62 0.01 -16.08
C LYS A 24 -9.63 0.89 -14.84
N LEU A 25 -8.47 1.15 -14.21
CA LEU A 25 -8.37 2.00 -13.01
C LEU A 25 -8.86 3.43 -13.29
N MET A 26 -8.43 4.02 -14.41
CA MET A 26 -8.82 5.39 -14.78
C MET A 26 -10.32 5.54 -15.05
N ASN A 27 -11.01 4.44 -15.36
CA ASN A 27 -12.44 4.39 -15.63
C ASN A 27 -13.21 3.56 -14.60
N LEU A 28 -12.61 3.27 -13.44
CA LEU A 28 -13.24 2.40 -12.45
C LEU A 28 -14.39 3.14 -11.78
N GLY A 29 -15.59 2.55 -11.85
CA GLY A 29 -16.79 3.03 -11.18
C GLY A 29 -17.09 2.30 -9.88
N GLY A 30 -18.28 2.56 -9.35
CA GLY A 30 -18.87 1.79 -8.23
C GLY A 30 -19.22 0.35 -8.64
N PRO A 31 -19.49 -0.53 -7.66
CA PRO A 31 -19.93 -1.89 -7.95
C PRO A 31 -21.36 -1.89 -8.51
N GLU A 32 -21.64 -2.77 -9.47
CA GLU A 32 -22.98 -2.87 -10.09
C GLU A 32 -24.06 -3.31 -9.09
N ASN A 33 -23.68 -4.06 -8.05
CA ASN A 33 -24.55 -4.57 -6.99
C ASN A 33 -24.48 -3.73 -5.70
N GLU A 34 -24.28 -2.41 -5.81
CA GLU A 34 -24.14 -1.51 -4.64
C GLU A 34 -25.27 -1.67 -3.62
N ASP A 35 -26.52 -1.84 -4.08
CA ASP A 35 -27.68 -1.94 -3.20
C ASP A 35 -27.69 -3.21 -2.33
N GLU A 36 -27.15 -4.32 -2.83
CA GLU A 36 -27.01 -5.57 -2.07
C GLU A 36 -25.86 -5.48 -1.05
N LEU A 37 -24.77 -4.81 -1.43
CA LEU A 37 -23.58 -4.69 -0.56
C LEU A 37 -23.81 -3.76 0.63
N LYS A 38 -24.73 -2.79 0.52
CA LYS A 38 -25.10 -1.87 1.60
C LYS A 38 -25.60 -2.61 2.85
N ASP A 39 -26.29 -3.73 2.67
CA ASP A 39 -26.87 -4.49 3.79
C ASP A 39 -25.79 -5.17 4.66
N GLY A 40 -24.67 -5.58 4.05
CA GLY A 40 -23.53 -6.13 4.79
C GLY A 40 -22.62 -5.07 5.40
N GLY A 41 -22.54 -3.90 4.77
CA GLY A 41 -21.80 -2.73 5.28
C GLY A 41 -20.36 -3.04 5.67
N GLU A 42 -19.91 -2.45 6.78
CA GLU A 42 -18.52 -2.54 7.23
C GLU A 42 -18.11 -3.93 7.68
N ALA A 43 -19.06 -4.74 8.15
CA ALA A 43 -18.79 -6.09 8.65
C ALA A 43 -18.24 -7.00 7.54
N ILE A 44 -18.64 -6.75 6.29
CA ILE A 44 -18.10 -7.45 5.10
C ILE A 44 -17.01 -6.64 4.39
N GLY A 45 -16.60 -5.49 4.93
CA GLY A 45 -15.61 -4.62 4.30
C GLY A 45 -16.12 -3.79 3.13
N PHE A 46 -17.43 -3.52 3.08
CA PHE A 46 -18.02 -2.61 2.10
C PHE A 46 -17.96 -1.16 2.61
N PHE A 47 -17.17 -0.34 1.93
CA PHE A 47 -17.12 1.11 2.10
C PHE A 47 -17.32 1.77 0.74
N LYS A 48 -18.40 2.53 0.56
CA LYS A 48 -18.72 3.14 -0.75
C LYS A 48 -17.56 3.95 -1.33
N ARG A 49 -16.84 4.68 -0.48
CA ARG A 49 -15.69 5.51 -0.87
C ARG A 49 -14.49 4.73 -1.39
N ASP A 50 -14.41 3.41 -1.11
CA ASP A 50 -13.29 2.59 -1.56
C ASP A 50 -13.41 2.18 -3.04
N PHE A 51 -14.61 2.36 -3.61
CA PHE A 51 -14.88 2.02 -5.00
C PHE A 51 -14.67 3.20 -5.94
N GLY A 52 -14.21 2.88 -7.14
CA GLY A 52 -13.88 3.85 -8.17
C GLY A 52 -12.69 4.74 -7.84
N ILE A 53 -12.32 5.57 -8.82
CA ILE A 53 -11.09 6.37 -8.74
C ILE A 53 -11.31 7.80 -8.25
N ALA A 54 -12.54 8.29 -8.11
CA ALA A 54 -12.80 9.72 -7.93
C ALA A 54 -12.57 10.26 -6.50
N GLU A 55 -12.87 9.47 -5.47
CA GLU A 55 -12.86 9.91 -4.07
C GLU A 55 -11.45 10.17 -3.52
N TRP A 56 -11.30 11.19 -2.67
CA TRP A 56 -10.05 11.42 -1.94
C TRP A 56 -9.99 10.54 -0.68
N ASP A 57 -9.44 9.33 -0.82
CA ASP A 57 -9.10 8.47 0.31
C ASP A 57 -7.91 7.55 -0.05
N TRP A 58 -7.53 6.65 0.86
CA TRP A 58 -6.38 5.76 0.71
C TRP A 58 -6.44 4.83 -0.53
N PRO A 59 -7.60 4.25 -0.94
CA PRO A 59 -7.66 3.35 -2.09
C PRO A 59 -7.18 4.03 -3.36
N GLN A 60 -7.69 5.23 -3.58
CA GLN A 60 -7.35 6.07 -4.72
C GLN A 60 -5.92 6.59 -4.57
N GLY A 61 -5.51 6.99 -3.37
CA GLY A 61 -4.13 7.42 -3.09
C GLY A 61 -3.08 6.39 -3.54
N VAL A 62 -3.29 5.10 -3.24
CA VAL A 62 -2.43 4.00 -3.72
C VAL A 62 -2.46 3.90 -5.26
N GLY A 63 -3.64 4.10 -5.87
CA GLY A 63 -3.79 4.10 -7.34
C GLY A 63 -3.09 5.22 -8.05
N LEU A 64 -3.23 6.43 -7.55
CA LEU A 64 -2.51 7.59 -8.05
C LEU A 64 -0.99 7.35 -7.96
N TYR A 65 -0.52 6.68 -6.91
CA TYR A 65 0.90 6.33 -6.78
C TYR A 65 1.36 5.31 -7.84
N GLY A 66 0.56 4.29 -8.12
CA GLY A 66 0.82 3.35 -9.22
C GLY A 66 0.88 4.05 -10.59
N LEU A 67 -0.09 4.93 -10.87
CA LEU A 67 -0.12 5.74 -12.10
C LEU A 67 1.10 6.66 -12.22
N LEU A 68 1.56 7.25 -11.11
CA LEU A 68 2.75 8.08 -11.09
C LEU A 68 4.02 7.27 -11.42
N LYS A 69 4.16 6.05 -10.88
CA LYS A 69 5.27 5.15 -11.21
C LYS A 69 5.25 4.76 -12.70
N MET A 70 4.06 4.47 -13.24
CA MET A 70 3.86 4.22 -14.67
C MET A 70 4.28 5.41 -15.53
N MET A 71 3.81 6.61 -15.19
CA MET A 71 4.15 7.86 -15.87
C MET A 71 5.67 8.05 -15.95
N LYS A 72 6.41 7.74 -14.88
CA LYS A 72 7.88 7.86 -14.85
C LYS A 72 8.62 6.86 -15.75
N ILE A 73 8.02 5.71 -16.02
CA ILE A 73 8.64 4.66 -16.86
C ILE A 73 8.35 4.89 -18.33
N GLN A 74 7.09 5.18 -18.67
CA GLN A 74 6.65 5.32 -20.06
C GLN A 74 6.77 6.75 -20.59
N GLY A 75 6.86 7.76 -19.72
CA GLY A 75 6.88 9.17 -20.13
C GLY A 75 5.55 9.65 -20.71
N ASN A 76 4.42 9.03 -20.35
CA ASN A 76 3.11 9.34 -20.91
C ASN A 76 2.47 10.57 -20.24
N ASP A 77 2.22 11.62 -21.02
CA ASP A 77 1.58 12.87 -20.59
C ASP A 77 0.09 12.73 -20.22
N ASP A 78 -0.59 11.67 -20.68
CA ASP A 78 -1.99 11.42 -20.35
C ASP A 78 -2.17 11.13 -18.86
N TYR A 79 -1.27 10.32 -18.27
CA TYR A 79 -1.30 10.03 -16.84
C TYR A 79 -0.99 11.28 -16.01
N LYS A 80 -0.05 12.09 -16.49
CA LYS A 80 0.28 13.38 -15.86
C LYS A 80 -0.95 14.31 -15.83
N THR A 81 -1.65 14.40 -16.95
CA THR A 81 -2.88 15.19 -17.10
C THR A 81 -3.99 14.67 -16.20
N PHE A 82 -4.23 13.36 -16.19
CA PHE A 82 -5.21 12.72 -15.32
C PHE A 82 -4.93 13.02 -13.84
N LEU A 83 -3.70 12.79 -13.38
CA LEU A 83 -3.30 13.03 -11.99
C LEU A 83 -3.53 14.50 -11.61
N HIS A 84 -3.09 15.44 -12.46
CA HIS A 84 -3.26 16.87 -12.21
C HIS A 84 -4.76 17.26 -12.12
N GLN A 85 -5.59 16.78 -13.06
CA GLN A 85 -7.03 17.03 -13.05
C GLN A 85 -7.71 16.44 -11.81
N TRP A 86 -7.31 15.23 -11.41
CA TRP A 86 -7.84 14.56 -10.23
C TRP A 86 -7.60 15.37 -8.96
N PHE A 87 -6.38 15.90 -8.77
CA PHE A 87 -6.05 16.73 -7.61
C PHE A 87 -6.77 18.07 -7.64
N LYS A 88 -6.80 18.77 -8.79
CA LYS A 88 -7.53 20.04 -8.92
C LYS A 88 -9.03 19.88 -8.68
N GLY A 89 -9.63 18.81 -9.21
CA GLY A 89 -11.04 18.50 -9.00
C GLY A 89 -11.37 18.32 -7.53
N ASN A 90 -10.65 17.45 -6.83
CA ASN A 90 -10.90 17.22 -5.41
C ASN A 90 -10.62 18.44 -4.51
N ILE A 91 -9.63 19.28 -4.87
CA ILE A 91 -9.40 20.54 -4.16
C ILE A 91 -10.59 21.49 -4.36
N ALA A 92 -11.12 21.59 -5.59
CA ALA A 92 -12.27 22.43 -5.90
C ALA A 92 -13.56 21.94 -5.23
N ASP A 93 -13.76 20.62 -5.14
CA ASP A 93 -14.93 20.01 -4.48
C ASP A 93 -14.88 20.12 -2.95
N GLY A 94 -13.71 20.38 -2.38
CA GLY A 94 -13.46 20.43 -0.95
C GLY A 94 -12.87 19.13 -0.41
N LEU A 95 -11.80 19.27 0.36
CA LEU A 95 -11.04 18.13 0.89
C LEU A 95 -11.77 17.46 2.07
N PRO A 96 -11.62 16.13 2.23
CA PRO A 96 -12.11 15.42 3.41
C PRO A 96 -11.34 15.83 4.66
N SER A 97 -11.85 15.42 5.81
CA SER A 97 -11.14 15.59 7.08
C SER A 97 -9.77 14.89 7.08
N ARG A 98 -8.78 15.52 7.70
CA ARG A 98 -7.41 15.00 7.77
C ARG A 98 -7.35 13.79 8.69
N ASN A 99 -6.84 12.68 8.17
CA ASN A 99 -6.64 11.44 8.89
C ASN A 99 -5.52 10.63 8.23
N ILE A 100 -5.22 9.43 8.74
CA ILE A 100 -4.14 8.60 8.19
C ILE A 100 -4.39 8.25 6.72
N ASN A 101 -5.62 7.88 6.39
CA ASN A 101 -5.98 7.40 5.06
C ASN A 101 -6.04 8.53 4.03
N THR A 102 -6.63 9.67 4.38
CA THR A 102 -6.73 10.84 3.49
C THR A 102 -5.39 11.55 3.28
N THR A 103 -4.34 11.15 4.00
CA THR A 103 -2.97 11.58 3.74
C THR A 103 -2.35 10.86 2.54
N THR A 104 -2.78 9.63 2.22
CA THR A 104 -2.18 8.77 1.19
C THR A 104 -2.02 9.45 -0.18
N PRO A 105 -3.03 10.16 -0.74
CA PRO A 105 -2.89 10.82 -2.04
C PRO A 105 -1.76 11.86 -2.09
N LEU A 106 -1.37 12.43 -0.95
CA LEU A 106 -0.38 13.50 -0.88
C LEU A 106 1.04 13.02 -1.16
N LEU A 107 1.34 11.72 -0.98
CA LEU A 107 2.62 11.16 -1.41
C LEU A 107 2.82 11.36 -2.92
N THR A 108 1.78 11.02 -3.69
CA THR A 108 1.74 11.22 -5.13
C THR A 108 1.75 12.71 -5.49
N LEU A 109 0.97 13.53 -4.79
CA LEU A 109 0.92 14.98 -5.05
C LEU A 109 2.30 15.63 -4.87
N ALA A 110 2.99 15.32 -3.77
CA ALA A 110 4.29 15.91 -3.45
C ALA A 110 5.33 15.61 -4.53
N GLU A 111 5.27 14.42 -5.13
CA GLU A 111 6.17 14.00 -6.19
C GLU A 111 5.75 14.50 -7.57
N LEU A 112 4.46 14.47 -7.91
CA LEU A 112 3.92 15.06 -9.13
C LEU A 112 4.27 16.56 -9.22
N ASN A 113 4.18 17.26 -8.09
CA ASN A 113 4.42 18.70 -8.04
C ASN A 113 5.89 19.09 -8.23
N GLU A 114 6.83 18.15 -8.22
CA GLU A 114 8.22 18.42 -8.64
C GLU A 114 8.28 18.82 -10.12
N GLN A 115 7.32 18.39 -10.94
CA GLN A 115 7.24 18.77 -12.36
C GLN A 115 6.42 20.03 -12.62
N TYR A 116 5.34 20.24 -11.86
CA TYR A 116 4.42 21.35 -12.08
C TYR A 116 4.83 22.64 -11.36
N GLN A 117 5.49 22.51 -10.20
CA GLN A 117 5.82 23.64 -9.33
C GLN A 117 4.60 24.51 -9.00
N ASP A 118 3.43 23.89 -8.85
CA ASP A 118 2.19 24.53 -8.48
C ASP A 118 2.22 24.88 -6.98
N LYS A 119 2.05 26.17 -6.68
CA LYS A 119 2.06 26.71 -5.32
C LYS A 119 0.88 26.23 -4.47
N GLU A 120 -0.28 25.98 -5.06
CA GLU A 120 -1.44 25.46 -4.34
C GLU A 120 -1.16 24.04 -3.84
N PHE A 121 -0.64 23.18 -4.72
CA PHE A 121 -0.24 21.82 -4.37
C PHE A 121 0.88 21.80 -3.31
N GLU A 122 1.87 22.69 -3.47
CA GLU A 122 2.96 22.83 -2.50
C GLU A 122 2.45 23.25 -1.12
N ASN A 123 1.61 24.29 -1.07
CA ASN A 123 1.02 24.79 0.18
C ASN A 123 0.16 23.72 0.85
N LEU A 124 -0.63 22.97 0.08
CA LEU A 124 -1.44 21.86 0.61
C LEU A 124 -0.55 20.79 1.27
N CYS A 125 0.51 20.35 0.60
CA CYS A 125 1.41 19.34 1.15
C CYS A 125 2.12 19.85 2.43
N LEU A 126 2.61 21.09 2.41
CA LEU A 126 3.28 21.70 3.57
C LEU A 126 2.33 21.84 4.77
N ASP A 127 1.08 22.23 4.52
CA ASP A 127 0.08 22.39 5.58
C ASP A 127 -0.34 21.05 6.18
N TRP A 128 -0.49 20.02 5.34
CA TRP A 128 -0.79 18.67 5.82
C TRP A 128 0.36 18.05 6.61
N ALA A 129 1.61 18.24 6.17
CA ALA A 129 2.79 17.80 6.92
C ALA A 129 2.88 18.50 8.29
N LYS A 130 2.59 19.79 8.37
CA LYS A 130 2.50 20.51 9.65
C LYS A 130 1.40 19.96 10.55
N TRP A 131 0.25 19.59 10.00
CA TRP A 131 -0.83 18.97 10.75
C TRP A 131 -0.43 17.59 11.31
N LEU A 132 0.29 16.77 10.54
CA LEU A 132 0.84 15.50 11.03
C LEU A 132 1.79 15.69 12.21
N MET A 133 2.60 16.75 12.19
CA MET A 133 3.52 17.00 13.30
C MET A 133 2.80 17.47 14.57
N ASN A 134 1.83 18.36 14.42
CA ASN A 134 1.32 19.17 15.54
C ASN A 134 -0.08 18.79 16.02
N CYS A 135 -0.87 18.10 15.21
CA CYS A 135 -2.31 17.98 15.43
C CYS A 135 -2.84 16.55 15.36
N ILE A 136 -2.18 15.64 14.63
CA ILE A 136 -2.66 14.24 14.59
C ILE A 136 -2.64 13.63 16.00
N PRO A 137 -3.70 12.90 16.41
CA PRO A 137 -3.69 12.19 17.68
C PRO A 137 -2.52 11.20 17.77
N ARG A 138 -1.95 11.10 18.97
CA ARG A 138 -0.79 10.25 19.27
C ARG A 138 -1.18 9.20 20.28
N THR A 139 -0.70 7.99 20.06
CA THR A 139 -0.73 6.91 21.04
C THR A 139 0.35 7.11 22.11
N LYS A 140 0.41 6.22 23.10
CA LYS A 140 1.51 6.19 24.08
C LYS A 140 2.85 6.06 23.34
N GLU A 141 3.87 6.72 23.84
CA GLU A 141 5.22 6.80 23.21
C GLU A 141 5.25 7.50 21.84
N GLY A 142 4.18 8.22 21.47
CA GLY A 142 4.20 9.15 20.32
C GLY A 142 3.96 8.49 18.96
N GLY A 143 3.52 7.24 18.89
CA GLY A 143 3.07 6.63 17.63
C GLY A 143 1.86 7.38 17.07
N PHE A 144 1.76 7.55 15.76
CA PHE A 144 0.55 8.09 15.13
C PHE A 144 -0.63 7.16 15.42
N GLN A 145 -1.69 7.72 16.00
CA GLN A 145 -2.93 6.99 16.19
C GLN A 145 -3.59 6.78 14.83
N HIS A 146 -4.11 5.59 14.58
CA HIS A 146 -4.67 5.23 13.29
C HIS A 146 -6.08 5.82 13.06
N VAL A 147 -6.19 7.15 13.03
CA VAL A 147 -7.44 7.85 12.75
C VAL A 147 -7.86 7.59 11.30
N THR A 148 -9.10 7.16 11.08
CA THR A 148 -9.65 6.86 9.74
C THR A 148 -10.87 7.74 9.42
N SER A 149 -11.26 7.79 8.14
CA SER A 149 -12.54 8.36 7.72
C SER A 149 -13.72 7.60 8.35
N ALA A 150 -14.75 8.31 8.80
CA ALA A 150 -16.01 7.68 9.18
C ALA A 150 -16.75 7.18 7.92
N ASN A 151 -17.58 6.16 8.09
CA ASN A 151 -18.37 5.66 6.97
C ASN A 151 -19.58 6.55 6.70
N GLY A 152 -19.84 6.85 5.43
CA GLY A 152 -20.93 7.71 4.98
C GLY A 152 -20.77 9.21 5.27
N ASP A 153 -19.71 9.65 5.94
CA ASP A 153 -19.44 11.05 6.26
C ASP A 153 -18.00 11.43 5.92
N ARG A 154 -17.83 12.23 4.86
CA ARG A 154 -16.53 12.71 4.35
C ARG A 154 -15.81 13.64 5.35
N GLN A 155 -16.53 14.22 6.30
CA GLN A 155 -15.99 15.07 7.37
C GLN A 155 -15.89 14.34 8.71
N GLY A 156 -16.52 13.18 8.84
CA GLY A 156 -16.45 12.35 10.03
C GLY A 156 -15.13 11.58 10.11
N VAL A 157 -14.66 11.35 11.33
CA VAL A 157 -13.48 10.51 11.60
C VAL A 157 -13.78 9.47 12.67
N ARG A 158 -13.09 8.34 12.60
CA ARG A 158 -12.98 7.36 13.68
C ARG A 158 -11.61 7.47 14.29
N LEU A 159 -11.57 7.67 15.60
CA LEU A 159 -10.31 7.92 16.30
C LEU A 159 -9.45 6.67 16.39
N ASN A 160 -10.04 5.48 16.59
CA ASN A 160 -9.32 4.25 16.93
C ASN A 160 -8.36 4.51 18.10
N GLU A 161 -8.95 4.87 19.25
CA GLU A 161 -8.24 5.44 20.39
C GLU A 161 -7.07 4.56 20.85
N SER A 162 -5.88 5.15 20.88
CA SER A 162 -4.65 4.48 21.29
C SER A 162 -4.28 3.24 20.45
N GLU A 163 -4.70 3.19 19.18
CA GLU A 163 -4.37 2.12 18.24
C GLU A 163 -3.33 2.53 17.21
N MET A 164 -2.44 1.60 16.86
CA MET A 164 -1.49 1.70 15.75
C MET A 164 -1.74 0.56 14.76
N TRP A 165 -1.88 0.86 13.47
CA TRP A 165 -2.08 -0.15 12.43
C TRP A 165 -0.94 -0.08 11.42
N ILE A 166 -0.57 -1.23 10.86
CA ILE A 166 0.60 -1.36 9.96
C ILE A 166 0.51 -0.47 8.71
N ASP A 167 -0.71 -0.22 8.23
CA ASP A 167 -1.06 0.59 7.06
C ASP A 167 -0.51 2.02 7.16
N THR A 168 -0.44 2.57 8.38
CA THR A 168 0.08 3.93 8.69
C THR A 168 1.41 4.22 8.02
N LEU A 169 2.28 3.20 7.92
CA LEU A 169 3.59 3.34 7.31
C LEU A 169 3.48 3.79 5.85
N PHE A 170 2.62 3.14 5.07
CA PHE A 170 2.41 3.50 3.67
C PHE A 170 1.55 4.75 3.54
N MET A 171 0.42 4.80 4.27
CA MET A 171 -0.59 5.84 4.09
C MET A 171 -0.13 7.24 4.52
N THR A 172 0.81 7.34 5.47
CA THR A 172 1.19 8.62 6.08
C THR A 172 2.70 8.81 6.20
N VAL A 173 3.44 7.80 6.69
CA VAL A 173 4.86 7.98 7.04
C VAL A 173 5.74 8.23 5.80
N LEU A 174 5.44 7.57 4.68
CA LEU A 174 6.13 7.82 3.40
C LEU A 174 5.99 9.28 2.96
N PHE A 175 4.78 9.84 3.04
CA PHE A 175 4.53 11.24 2.68
C PHE A 175 5.30 12.20 3.59
N LEU A 176 5.25 11.98 4.92
CA LEU A 176 5.96 12.85 5.87
C LEU A 176 7.47 12.83 5.62
N ASN A 177 8.06 11.65 5.38
CA ASN A 177 9.48 11.55 5.04
C ASN A 177 9.79 12.26 3.72
N LYS A 178 8.99 12.05 2.66
CA LYS A 178 9.17 12.72 1.37
C LYS A 178 9.21 14.25 1.53
N MET A 179 8.30 14.81 2.32
CA MET A 179 8.27 16.23 2.63
C MET A 179 9.46 16.66 3.48
N GLY A 180 9.85 15.87 4.48
CA GLY A 180 11.02 16.09 5.31
C GLY A 180 12.31 16.20 4.49
N GLN A 181 12.54 15.25 3.59
CA GLN A 181 13.67 15.23 2.67
C GLN A 181 13.65 16.44 1.71
N LYS A 182 12.49 16.73 1.11
CA LYS A 182 12.35 17.82 0.12
C LYS A 182 12.70 19.19 0.70
N TYR A 183 12.26 19.47 1.92
CA TYR A 183 12.46 20.78 2.58
C TYR A 183 13.56 20.78 3.63
N GLN A 184 14.33 19.69 3.75
CA GLN A 184 15.40 19.52 4.74
C GLN A 184 14.90 19.80 6.18
N LYS A 185 13.69 19.32 6.48
CA LYS A 185 13.03 19.45 7.78
C LYS A 185 13.40 18.26 8.65
N GLN A 186 14.47 18.40 9.42
CA GLN A 186 15.00 17.31 10.25
C GLN A 186 13.94 16.78 11.22
N GLU A 187 13.10 17.65 11.79
CA GLU A 187 12.02 17.23 12.69
C GLU A 187 11.00 16.30 12.01
N TRP A 188 10.73 16.45 10.71
CA TRP A 188 9.82 15.58 9.95
C TRP A 188 10.49 14.25 9.60
N ILE A 189 11.80 14.29 9.32
CA ILE A 189 12.60 13.10 9.06
C ILE A 189 12.68 12.24 10.32
N ASP A 190 13.04 12.83 11.46
CA ASP A 190 13.17 12.14 12.75
C ASP A 190 11.83 11.55 13.19
N GLU A 191 10.73 12.29 13.01
CA GLU A 191 9.39 11.77 13.25
C GLU A 191 9.08 10.56 12.38
N SER A 192 9.39 10.62 11.07
CA SER A 192 9.16 9.48 10.19
C SER A 192 9.97 8.24 10.61
N ILE A 193 11.21 8.42 11.09
CA ILE A 193 12.06 7.34 11.60
C ILE A 193 11.44 6.76 12.88
N HIS A 194 11.02 7.63 13.80
CA HIS A 194 10.35 7.23 15.03
C HIS A 194 9.11 6.38 14.74
N GLN A 195 8.27 6.80 13.78
CA GLN A 195 7.10 6.03 13.38
C GLN A 195 7.47 4.65 12.81
N VAL A 196 8.46 4.54 11.90
CA VAL A 196 8.88 3.24 11.38
C VAL A 196 9.34 2.31 12.52
N LEU A 197 10.18 2.80 13.42
CA LEU A 197 10.71 2.00 14.53
C LEU A 197 9.62 1.61 15.54
N MET A 198 8.65 2.50 15.78
CA MET A 198 7.49 2.21 16.63
C MET A 198 6.61 1.10 16.04
N HIS A 199 6.34 1.14 14.73
CA HIS A 199 5.55 0.07 14.08
C HIS A 199 6.31 -1.26 14.09
N ILE A 200 7.64 -1.26 13.89
CA ILE A 200 8.45 -2.46 14.09
C ILE A 200 8.35 -2.94 15.54
N LYS A 201 8.51 -2.06 16.53
CA LYS A 201 8.47 -2.42 17.95
C LYS A 201 7.17 -3.10 18.38
N TYR A 202 6.02 -2.64 17.90
CA TYR A 202 4.70 -3.09 18.40
C TYR A 202 3.97 -4.07 17.48
N LEU A 203 4.32 -4.12 16.20
CA LEU A 203 3.59 -4.92 15.21
C LEU A 203 4.42 -6.10 14.69
N TYR A 204 5.75 -6.01 14.72
CA TYR A 204 6.60 -7.10 14.22
C TYR A 204 6.66 -8.26 15.23
N ASP A 205 6.33 -9.46 14.76
CA ASP A 205 6.48 -10.69 15.52
C ASP A 205 7.85 -11.33 15.24
N THR A 206 8.71 -11.36 16.25
CA THR A 206 10.07 -11.90 16.13
C THR A 206 10.11 -13.43 15.99
N HIS A 207 9.02 -14.13 16.29
CA HIS A 207 8.93 -15.58 16.15
C HIS A 207 8.68 -16.03 14.71
N THR A 208 7.81 -15.31 14.00
CA THR A 208 7.45 -15.63 12.61
C THR A 208 8.18 -14.78 11.57
N GLY A 209 8.54 -13.54 11.92
CA GLY A 209 9.02 -12.53 10.99
C GLY A 209 7.89 -11.77 10.27
N LEU A 210 6.63 -11.95 10.67
CA LEU A 210 5.48 -11.25 10.11
C LEU A 210 5.05 -10.07 10.99
N PHE A 211 4.12 -9.26 10.47
CA PHE A 211 3.51 -8.16 11.20
C PHE A 211 2.06 -8.47 11.56
N TYR A 212 1.69 -8.23 12.81
CA TYR A 212 0.29 -8.13 13.20
C TYR A 212 -0.36 -6.92 12.53
N HIS A 213 -1.68 -6.99 12.27
CA HIS A 213 -2.42 -5.88 11.66
C HIS A 213 -2.35 -4.61 12.53
N GLY A 214 -2.50 -4.74 13.85
CA GLY A 214 -2.45 -3.59 14.75
C GLY A 214 -2.08 -3.92 16.19
N TRP A 215 -1.97 -2.86 16.98
CA TRP A 215 -1.66 -2.85 18.40
C TRP A 215 -2.54 -1.83 19.12
N SER A 216 -3.03 -2.16 20.30
CA SER A 216 -3.78 -1.24 21.16
C SER A 216 -3.05 -1.03 22.49
N PHE A 217 -2.76 0.21 22.84
CA PHE A 217 -2.23 0.54 24.18
C PHE A 217 -3.30 0.49 25.28
N ASN A 218 -4.58 0.51 24.91
CA ASN A 218 -5.67 0.33 25.87
C ASN A 218 -5.78 -1.15 26.29
N ARG A 219 -5.56 -2.07 25.34
CA ARG A 219 -5.62 -3.52 25.57
C ARG A 219 -4.27 -4.12 25.94
N MET A 220 -3.18 -3.47 25.52
CA MET A 220 -1.80 -3.97 25.58
C MET A 220 -1.63 -5.30 24.84
N ASP A 221 -2.27 -5.42 23.67
CA ASP A 221 -2.21 -6.61 22.81
C ASP A 221 -2.29 -6.25 21.31
N ASN A 222 -2.13 -7.26 20.46
CA ASN A 222 -2.28 -7.19 18.99
C ASN A 222 -3.66 -7.67 18.51
N PHE A 223 -4.74 -7.36 19.25
CA PHE A 223 -6.11 -7.77 18.91
C PHE A 223 -6.23 -9.29 18.70
N GLY A 224 -6.64 -9.73 17.50
CA GLY A 224 -6.73 -11.15 17.16
C GLY A 224 -5.40 -11.83 16.87
N GLY A 225 -4.28 -11.09 16.87
CA GLY A 225 -2.96 -11.66 16.58
C GLY A 225 -2.86 -12.24 15.17
N ILE A 226 -3.55 -11.64 14.20
CA ILE A 226 -3.67 -12.17 12.83
C ILE A 226 -2.62 -11.55 11.89
N PHE A 227 -1.93 -12.42 11.14
CA PHE A 227 -1.02 -12.04 10.07
C PHE A 227 -1.78 -11.88 8.75
N TRP A 228 -2.45 -10.74 8.62
CA TRP A 228 -3.23 -10.40 7.42
C TRP A 228 -2.31 -10.05 6.24
N CYS A 229 -2.62 -10.61 5.06
CA CYS A 229 -1.81 -10.53 3.85
C CYS A 229 -1.57 -9.09 3.39
N ARG A 230 -2.64 -8.33 3.13
CA ARG A 230 -2.50 -6.94 2.66
C ARG A 230 -1.86 -6.04 3.72
N GLY A 231 -2.16 -6.24 5.01
CA GLY A 231 -1.48 -5.53 6.10
C GLY A 231 0.04 -5.75 6.11
N ASN A 232 0.47 -7.01 6.00
CA ASN A 232 1.89 -7.35 5.90
C ASN A 232 2.55 -6.74 4.65
N SER A 233 1.80 -6.71 3.55
CA SER A 233 2.31 -6.22 2.26
C SER A 233 2.66 -4.73 2.28
N TRP A 234 2.05 -3.91 3.15
CA TRP A 234 2.34 -2.48 3.24
C TRP A 234 3.78 -2.20 3.67
N PHE A 235 4.28 -2.98 4.63
CA PHE A 235 5.69 -2.89 5.03
C PHE A 235 6.58 -3.33 3.87
N THR A 236 6.32 -4.49 3.26
CA THR A 236 7.13 -5.05 2.18
C THR A 236 7.20 -4.12 0.97
N LEU A 237 6.08 -3.47 0.62
CA LEU A 237 5.96 -2.54 -0.49
C LEU A 237 6.65 -1.21 -0.20
N GLY A 238 6.31 -0.57 0.93
CA GLY A 238 6.69 0.81 1.20
C GLY A 238 8.08 0.98 1.81
N ILE A 239 8.59 0.01 2.57
CA ILE A 239 9.79 0.22 3.38
C ILE A 239 11.06 0.45 2.56
N LEU A 240 11.15 -0.17 1.37
CA LEU A 240 12.27 0.05 0.48
C LEU A 240 12.19 1.41 -0.23
N ASP A 241 10.99 1.90 -0.55
CA ASP A 241 10.80 3.30 -0.99
C ASP A 241 11.23 4.27 0.11
N TYR A 242 10.86 3.99 1.37
CA TYR A 242 11.27 4.79 2.53
C TYR A 242 12.79 4.90 2.64
N VAL A 243 13.51 3.78 2.58
CA VAL A 243 14.99 3.75 2.67
C VAL A 243 15.63 4.48 1.48
N ASP A 244 15.09 4.31 0.28
CA ASP A 244 15.60 4.94 -0.94
C ASP A 244 15.49 6.48 -0.91
N MET A 245 14.43 7.02 -0.30
CA MET A 245 14.22 8.47 -0.15
C MET A 245 15.37 9.20 0.57
N PHE A 246 16.11 8.51 1.44
CA PHE A 246 17.26 9.10 2.14
C PHE A 246 18.50 9.24 1.25
N LYS A 247 18.56 8.57 0.09
CA LYS A 247 19.70 8.61 -0.84
C LYS A 247 21.05 8.35 -0.15
N GLY A 248 21.07 7.40 0.79
CA GLY A 248 22.25 7.02 1.55
C GLY A 248 22.53 7.82 2.83
N THR A 249 21.70 8.82 3.16
CA THR A 249 21.89 9.65 4.38
C THR A 249 21.23 9.08 5.64
N LEU A 250 20.43 8.02 5.52
CA LEU A 250 19.82 7.34 6.67
C LEU A 250 20.92 6.80 7.60
N ASN A 251 20.76 7.00 8.90
CA ASN A 251 21.66 6.44 9.91
C ASN A 251 21.87 4.93 9.67
N ALA A 252 23.13 4.50 9.65
CA ALA A 252 23.48 3.13 9.27
C ALA A 252 22.85 2.07 10.19
N GLY A 253 22.80 2.30 11.51
CA GLY A 253 22.18 1.37 12.45
C GLY A 253 20.67 1.26 12.27
N VAL A 254 19.99 2.39 12.07
CA VAL A 254 18.55 2.44 11.77
C VAL A 254 18.25 1.72 10.45
N LYS A 255 19.05 2.00 9.41
CA LYS A 255 18.95 1.31 8.12
C LYS A 255 19.08 -0.20 8.28
N THR A 256 20.05 -0.68 9.06
CA THR A 256 20.26 -2.11 9.30
C THR A 256 19.03 -2.75 9.95
N ILE A 257 18.49 -2.16 11.02
CA ILE A 257 17.27 -2.69 11.67
C ILE A 257 16.11 -2.81 10.67
N ILE A 258 15.87 -1.77 9.88
CA ILE A 258 14.79 -1.74 8.90
C ILE A 258 15.00 -2.81 7.81
N VAL A 259 16.20 -2.88 7.22
CA VAL A 259 16.51 -3.80 6.13
C VAL A 259 16.52 -5.25 6.61
N ASP A 260 17.02 -5.53 7.81
CA ASP A 260 17.02 -6.89 8.36
C ASP A 260 15.62 -7.36 8.72
N THR A 261 14.76 -6.45 9.22
CA THR A 261 13.32 -6.71 9.43
C THR A 261 12.64 -7.06 8.10
N TYR A 262 12.89 -6.27 7.05
CA TYR A 262 12.39 -6.55 5.69
C TYR A 262 12.85 -7.92 5.18
N LYS A 263 14.15 -8.24 5.32
CA LYS A 263 14.70 -9.53 4.89
C LYS A 263 14.08 -10.71 5.63
N ALA A 264 13.86 -10.57 6.94
CA ALA A 264 13.21 -11.60 7.75
C ALA A 264 11.76 -11.82 7.32
N GLN A 265 11.00 -10.74 7.09
CA GLN A 265 9.63 -10.82 6.59
C GLN A 265 9.57 -11.48 5.21
N VAL A 266 10.39 -11.04 4.26
CA VAL A 266 10.39 -11.59 2.90
C VAL A 266 10.82 -13.06 2.88
N ARG A 267 11.74 -13.48 3.74
CA ARG A 267 12.06 -14.89 3.93
C ARG A 267 10.82 -15.68 4.35
N LYS A 268 10.05 -15.18 5.32
CA LYS A 268 8.83 -15.85 5.78
C LYS A 268 7.75 -15.87 4.71
N LEU A 269 7.54 -14.76 4.01
CA LEU A 269 6.57 -14.67 2.91
C LEU A 269 6.91 -15.67 1.80
N LYS A 270 8.19 -15.82 1.44
CA LYS A 270 8.62 -16.84 0.46
C LYS A 270 8.23 -18.27 0.87
N GLU A 271 8.31 -18.61 2.16
CA GLU A 271 7.89 -19.93 2.67
C GLU A 271 6.37 -20.12 2.59
N LEU A 272 5.60 -19.04 2.76
CA LEU A 272 4.13 -19.05 2.81
C LEU A 272 3.47 -18.87 1.43
N GLN A 273 4.25 -18.73 0.35
CA GLN A 273 3.70 -18.60 -0.99
C GLN A 273 2.93 -19.88 -1.37
N SER A 274 1.68 -19.71 -1.79
CA SER A 274 0.81 -20.84 -2.14
C SER A 274 1.28 -21.53 -3.42
N LYS A 275 0.63 -22.66 -3.75
CA LYS A 275 0.89 -23.37 -5.01
C LYS A 275 0.55 -22.53 -6.24
N SER A 276 -0.45 -21.65 -6.17
CA SER A 276 -0.83 -20.78 -7.30
C SER A 276 0.24 -19.72 -7.58
N GLY A 277 0.96 -19.29 -6.53
CA GLY A 277 1.88 -18.15 -6.56
C GLY A 277 1.40 -16.94 -5.76
N LEU A 278 0.14 -16.95 -5.30
CA LEU A 278 -0.42 -15.93 -4.42
C LEU A 278 -0.14 -16.25 -2.94
N TRP A 279 -0.64 -15.37 -2.07
CA TRP A 279 -0.67 -15.53 -0.62
C TRP A 279 -2.10 -15.55 -0.12
N HIS A 280 -2.32 -16.37 0.92
CA HIS A 280 -3.59 -16.48 1.62
C HIS A 280 -3.86 -15.22 2.45
N THR A 281 -5.12 -14.77 2.53
CA THR A 281 -5.53 -13.54 3.25
C THR A 281 -5.11 -13.55 4.72
N VAL A 282 -5.16 -14.73 5.36
CA VAL A 282 -4.46 -15.01 6.60
C VAL A 282 -3.22 -15.82 6.25
N LEU A 283 -2.04 -15.20 6.34
CA LEU A 283 -0.80 -15.75 5.77
C LEU A 283 -0.43 -17.14 6.32
N THR A 284 -0.78 -17.39 7.57
CA THR A 284 -0.48 -18.64 8.28
C THR A 284 -1.60 -19.68 8.19
N ASP A 285 -2.68 -19.39 7.46
CA ASP A 285 -3.84 -20.26 7.32
C ASP A 285 -4.13 -20.57 5.83
N PRO A 286 -3.71 -21.76 5.36
CA PRO A 286 -3.90 -22.16 3.96
C PRO A 286 -5.36 -22.45 3.60
N ASP A 287 -6.27 -22.55 4.57
CA ASP A 287 -7.71 -22.73 4.32
C ASP A 287 -8.40 -21.38 4.03
N SER A 288 -7.73 -20.25 4.32
CA SER A 288 -8.23 -18.92 3.95
C SER A 288 -8.07 -18.65 2.45
N TYR A 289 -8.86 -17.75 1.86
CA TYR A 289 -8.80 -17.49 0.42
C TYR A 289 -7.47 -16.83 0.02
N GLU A 290 -7.00 -17.08 -1.21
CA GLU A 290 -5.86 -16.36 -1.79
C GLU A 290 -6.28 -14.95 -2.20
N GLU A 291 -5.49 -13.95 -1.82
CA GLU A 291 -5.85 -12.54 -1.96
C GLU A 291 -4.86 -11.80 -2.88
N VAL A 292 -5.37 -11.23 -3.98
CA VAL A 292 -4.52 -10.73 -5.07
C VAL A 292 -3.84 -9.42 -4.73
N SER A 293 -4.50 -8.50 -4.01
CA SER A 293 -3.95 -7.15 -3.79
C SER A 293 -2.72 -7.17 -2.88
N GLY A 294 -2.78 -7.88 -1.74
CA GLY A 294 -1.66 -8.11 -0.85
C GLY A 294 -0.54 -8.91 -1.53
N SER A 295 -0.91 -9.92 -2.33
CA SER A 295 0.06 -10.67 -3.14
C SER A 295 0.82 -9.76 -4.13
N ALA A 296 0.12 -8.84 -4.79
CA ALA A 296 0.73 -7.89 -5.71
C ALA A 296 1.71 -6.94 -5.02
N ALA A 297 1.33 -6.40 -3.85
CA ALA A 297 2.22 -5.57 -3.04
C ALA A 297 3.46 -6.33 -2.54
N ILE A 298 3.30 -7.60 -2.11
CA ILE A 298 4.42 -8.47 -1.73
C ILE A 298 5.36 -8.68 -2.93
N VAL A 299 4.82 -9.02 -4.10
CA VAL A 299 5.60 -9.23 -5.34
C VAL A 299 6.38 -7.97 -5.72
N ALA A 300 5.74 -6.80 -5.72
CA ALA A 300 6.38 -5.52 -5.99
C ALA A 300 7.56 -5.27 -5.03
N GLY A 301 7.34 -5.49 -3.73
CA GLY A 301 8.38 -5.33 -2.71
C GLY A 301 9.55 -6.31 -2.86
N ILE A 302 9.30 -7.57 -3.24
CA ILE A 302 10.36 -8.55 -3.52
C ILE A 302 11.16 -8.16 -4.76
N LEU A 303 10.49 -7.82 -5.87
CA LEU A 303 11.15 -7.41 -7.12
C LEU A 303 12.03 -6.18 -6.89
N LYS A 304 11.54 -5.19 -6.13
CA LYS A 304 12.32 -4.01 -5.75
C LYS A 304 13.54 -4.39 -4.89
N GLY A 305 13.39 -5.32 -3.95
CA GLY A 305 14.50 -5.82 -3.13
C GLY A 305 15.60 -6.49 -3.94
N ILE A 306 15.23 -7.26 -4.97
CA ILE A 306 16.17 -7.86 -5.92
C ILE A 306 16.90 -6.77 -6.71
N LYS A 307 16.16 -5.82 -7.29
CA LYS A 307 16.72 -4.69 -8.07
C LYS A 307 17.69 -3.83 -7.27
N MET A 308 17.43 -3.64 -5.98
CA MET A 308 18.31 -2.88 -5.08
C MET A 308 19.53 -3.66 -4.59
N GLY A 309 19.67 -4.95 -4.95
CA GLY A 309 20.72 -5.83 -4.45
C GLY A 309 20.58 -6.16 -2.96
N ILE A 310 19.40 -5.95 -2.38
CA ILE A 310 19.09 -6.29 -0.98
C ILE A 310 18.75 -7.78 -0.86
N LEU A 311 18.06 -8.32 -1.87
CA LEU A 311 17.76 -9.74 -2.03
C LEU A 311 18.60 -10.33 -3.16
N ASP A 312 18.98 -11.59 -3.01
CA ASP A 312 19.71 -12.35 -4.04
C ASP A 312 18.76 -13.06 -5.02
N ASP A 313 19.33 -13.67 -6.05
CA ASP A 313 18.62 -14.37 -7.13
C ASP A 313 17.74 -15.54 -6.65
N SER A 314 17.94 -16.05 -5.42
CA SER A 314 17.09 -17.11 -4.89
C SER A 314 15.63 -16.68 -4.72
N TYR A 315 15.34 -15.38 -4.74
CA TYR A 315 13.97 -14.83 -4.66
C TYR A 315 13.29 -14.67 -6.02
N LEU A 316 14.02 -14.81 -7.15
CA LEU A 316 13.45 -14.64 -8.50
C LEU A 316 12.31 -15.63 -8.76
N GLU A 317 12.45 -16.89 -8.35
CA GLU A 317 11.39 -17.91 -8.53
C GLU A 317 10.09 -17.51 -7.82
N CYS A 318 10.19 -17.07 -6.56
CA CYS A 318 9.05 -16.59 -5.78
C CYS A 318 8.40 -15.38 -6.45
N ALA A 319 9.20 -14.40 -6.86
CA ALA A 319 8.72 -13.17 -7.49
C ALA A 319 7.98 -13.46 -8.80
N TRP A 320 8.59 -14.20 -9.72
CA TRP A 320 7.99 -14.49 -11.02
C TRP A 320 6.79 -15.42 -10.95
N LYS A 321 6.76 -16.38 -10.00
CA LYS A 321 5.56 -17.18 -9.73
C LYS A 321 4.40 -16.28 -9.28
N GLY A 322 4.67 -15.30 -8.44
CA GLY A 322 3.70 -14.29 -8.03
C GLY A 322 3.21 -13.43 -9.21
N VAL A 323 4.11 -12.94 -10.06
CA VAL A 323 3.73 -12.19 -11.29
C VAL A 323 2.83 -13.05 -12.19
N GLN A 324 3.16 -14.33 -12.41
CA GLN A 324 2.31 -15.23 -13.20
C GLN A 324 0.92 -15.39 -12.59
N ALA A 325 0.82 -15.49 -11.27
CA ALA A 325 -0.45 -15.64 -10.57
C ALA A 325 -1.29 -14.36 -10.66
N ILE A 326 -0.67 -13.19 -10.50
CA ILE A 326 -1.33 -11.88 -10.66
C ILE A 326 -1.89 -11.74 -12.07
N LEU A 327 -1.10 -12.04 -13.12
CA LEU A 327 -1.54 -11.94 -14.51
C LEU A 327 -2.77 -12.81 -14.82
N LYS A 328 -2.92 -13.96 -14.16
CA LYS A 328 -4.09 -14.85 -14.29
C LYS A 328 -5.36 -14.28 -13.65
N ASN A 329 -5.21 -13.34 -12.72
CA ASN A 329 -6.31 -12.68 -12.02
C ASN A 329 -6.71 -11.35 -12.66
N ILE A 330 -6.16 -11.00 -13.83
CA ILE A 330 -6.58 -9.85 -14.62
C ILE A 330 -7.54 -10.35 -15.69
N ASP A 331 -8.79 -9.91 -15.64
CA ASP A 331 -9.80 -10.26 -16.63
C ASP A 331 -9.54 -9.59 -17.99
N LYS A 332 -10.37 -9.89 -18.99
CA LYS A 332 -10.24 -9.39 -20.36
C LYS A 332 -10.38 -7.87 -20.46
N ASP A 333 -11.14 -7.26 -19.57
CA ASP A 333 -11.37 -5.81 -19.53
C ASP A 333 -10.38 -5.05 -18.62
N GLY A 334 -9.39 -5.76 -18.05
CA GLY A 334 -8.41 -5.18 -17.12
C GLY A 334 -8.85 -5.19 -15.65
N THR A 335 -10.03 -5.70 -15.33
CA THR A 335 -10.47 -5.87 -13.93
C THR A 335 -9.56 -6.85 -13.20
N VAL A 336 -9.03 -6.42 -12.05
CA VAL A 336 -8.31 -7.30 -11.14
C VAL A 336 -9.32 -8.02 -10.23
N LEU A 337 -9.32 -9.35 -10.33
CA LEU A 337 -10.21 -10.25 -9.61
C LEU A 337 -9.59 -10.68 -8.27
N ASN A 338 -10.39 -11.31 -7.40
CA ASN A 338 -9.94 -11.90 -6.14
C ASN A 338 -9.24 -10.90 -5.20
N VAL A 339 -9.74 -9.67 -5.19
CA VAL A 339 -9.34 -8.59 -4.30
C VAL A 339 -10.35 -8.50 -3.17
N SER A 340 -9.87 -8.55 -1.93
CA SER A 340 -10.76 -8.37 -0.76
C SER A 340 -11.07 -6.88 -0.53
N GLY A 341 -12.24 -6.57 0.02
CA GLY A 341 -12.72 -5.24 0.39
C GLY A 341 -11.94 -4.55 1.52
N GLY A 342 -12.37 -3.34 1.88
CA GLY A 342 -11.76 -2.56 2.95
C GLY A 342 -11.78 -3.36 4.25
N THR A 343 -10.64 -3.59 4.87
CA THR A 343 -10.53 -4.50 6.02
C THR A 343 -10.10 -3.71 7.24
N GLY A 344 -11.03 -3.47 8.17
CA GLY A 344 -10.70 -2.88 9.47
C GLY A 344 -10.04 -3.88 10.42
N MET A 345 -9.70 -3.43 11.62
CA MET A 345 -9.11 -4.28 12.66
C MET A 345 -10.05 -5.43 13.06
N GLY A 346 -9.55 -6.67 12.93
CA GLY A 346 -10.26 -7.89 13.32
C GLY A 346 -9.75 -8.49 14.62
N TYR A 347 -10.64 -9.17 15.35
CA TYR A 347 -10.36 -9.81 16.64
C TYR A 347 -10.08 -11.32 16.54
N ASP A 348 -10.26 -11.91 15.36
CA ASP A 348 -10.00 -13.32 15.07
C ASP A 348 -9.75 -13.50 13.57
N ALA A 349 -9.40 -14.73 13.16
CA ALA A 349 -9.14 -15.06 11.77
C ALA A 349 -10.42 -15.03 10.90
N ASP A 350 -11.58 -15.30 11.48
CA ASP A 350 -12.84 -15.39 10.74
C ASP A 350 -13.27 -14.03 10.19
N HIS A 351 -13.00 -12.94 10.92
CA HIS A 351 -13.13 -11.58 10.40
C HIS A 351 -12.44 -11.41 9.04
N TYR A 352 -11.16 -11.77 8.94
CA TYR A 352 -10.36 -11.59 7.72
C TYR A 352 -10.77 -12.56 6.59
N LYS A 353 -11.23 -13.76 6.95
CA LYS A 353 -11.70 -14.79 6.00
C LYS A 353 -13.05 -14.45 5.35
N ASN A 354 -13.85 -13.61 5.98
CA ASN A 354 -15.22 -13.31 5.53
C ASN A 354 -15.37 -11.91 4.91
N ILE A 355 -14.26 -11.22 4.64
CA ILE A 355 -14.28 -9.96 3.89
C ILE A 355 -14.75 -10.20 2.44
N LEU A 356 -15.62 -9.31 1.96
CA LEU A 356 -16.11 -9.26 0.58
C LEU A 356 -14.96 -9.36 -0.42
N ILE A 357 -15.16 -10.13 -1.49
CA ILE A 357 -14.26 -10.13 -2.65
C ILE A 357 -14.93 -9.35 -3.78
N ALA A 358 -14.30 -8.25 -4.21
CA ALA A 358 -14.82 -7.40 -5.27
C ALA A 358 -13.69 -6.61 -5.95
N PRO A 359 -13.89 -6.12 -7.19
CA PRO A 359 -12.98 -5.17 -7.80
C PRO A 359 -12.88 -3.88 -6.97
N MET A 360 -11.66 -3.49 -6.62
CA MET A 360 -11.39 -2.35 -5.73
C MET A 360 -10.20 -1.55 -6.26
N ALA A 361 -10.26 -0.22 -6.19
CA ALA A 361 -9.23 0.66 -6.77
C ALA A 361 -7.80 0.26 -6.36
N TYR A 362 -7.57 -0.04 -5.07
CA TYR A 362 -6.25 -0.49 -4.60
C TYR A 362 -5.80 -1.83 -5.21
N GLY A 363 -6.73 -2.70 -5.62
CA GLY A 363 -6.44 -3.95 -6.32
C GLY A 363 -5.80 -3.72 -7.69
N GLN A 364 -6.37 -2.83 -8.51
CA GLN A 364 -5.73 -2.40 -9.76
C GLN A 364 -4.38 -1.73 -9.48
N SER A 365 -4.34 -0.88 -8.46
CA SER A 365 -3.18 -0.07 -8.09
C SER A 365 -1.95 -0.89 -7.69
N LEU A 366 -2.15 -1.85 -6.79
CA LEU A 366 -1.09 -2.74 -6.32
C LEU A 366 -0.63 -3.69 -7.44
N THR A 367 -1.56 -4.10 -8.31
CA THR A 367 -1.23 -4.85 -9.53
C THR A 367 -0.35 -4.03 -10.47
N ILE A 368 -0.68 -2.74 -10.69
CA ILE A 368 0.15 -1.82 -11.49
C ILE A 368 1.57 -1.76 -10.92
N LEU A 369 1.72 -1.56 -9.60
CA LEU A 369 3.03 -1.49 -8.95
C LEU A 369 3.83 -2.80 -9.14
N ALA A 370 3.19 -3.96 -9.00
CA ALA A 370 3.85 -5.26 -9.20
C ALA A 370 4.33 -5.45 -10.64
N LEU A 371 3.48 -5.14 -11.62
CA LEU A 371 3.82 -5.31 -13.04
C LEU A 371 4.85 -4.28 -13.51
N VAL A 372 4.81 -3.05 -12.97
CA VAL A 372 5.83 -2.02 -13.17
C VAL A 372 7.21 -2.49 -12.72
N GLU A 373 7.30 -3.08 -11.52
CA GLU A 373 8.57 -3.62 -11.04
C GLU A 373 9.00 -4.84 -11.86
N ALA A 374 8.05 -5.68 -12.30
CA ALA A 374 8.33 -6.82 -13.15
C ALA A 374 8.89 -6.41 -14.52
N LEU A 375 8.37 -5.35 -15.15
CA LEU A 375 8.84 -4.85 -16.44
C LEU A 375 10.28 -4.35 -16.43
N GLN A 376 10.79 -3.95 -15.27
CA GLN A 376 12.19 -3.53 -15.14
C GLN A 376 13.17 -4.71 -15.14
N LEU A 377 12.68 -5.92 -14.86
CA LEU A 377 13.46 -7.16 -14.82
C LEU A 377 13.09 -8.15 -15.93
N ALA A 378 12.03 -7.87 -16.70
CA ALA A 378 11.61 -8.68 -17.84
C ALA A 378 12.52 -8.42 -19.06
N GLU A 379 13.08 -9.51 -19.59
CA GLU A 379 13.83 -9.54 -20.86
C GLU A 379 12.92 -9.58 -22.08
#